data_AF-U7QTU2-F1
#
_entry.id   AF-U7QTU2-F1
#
_cell.length_a   1.000
_cell.length_b   1.000
_cell.length_c   1.000
_cell.angle_alpha   90.00
_cell.angle_beta   90.00
_cell.angle_gamma   90.00
#
_symmetry.space_group_name_H-M   'P 1'
#
loop_
_entity.id
_entity.type
_entity.pdbx_description
1 polymer ?
#
loop_
_entity_poly.entity_id
_entity_poly.type
_entity_poly.pdbx_seq_one_letter_code
_entity_poly.pdbx_strand_id
1 'polypeptide(L)'
;HRPPDKRRQWRQRYARPWLNEFRSWLQTTQAQTAPNAGLRKAIDYTLKRWPALVCYLDDGRVPIDNNRAENAVRGVAVGRKNGLFAGSLPAGQRSAMIMSLLETARANGHEPWVWLRDVLSRLPSWPNSRLNELLPWPDNPFS
;
A
#
# COMPACT_ATOMS: atom_id res chain seq x y z
N HIS A 1 -11.34 -3.33 -17.44
CA HIS A 1 -11.57 -3.60 -16.01
C HIS A 1 -13.06 -3.70 -15.71
N ARG A 2 -13.51 -4.65 -14.87
CA ARG A 2 -14.92 -4.70 -14.42
C ARG A 2 -15.24 -3.48 -13.53
N PRO A 3 -16.41 -2.82 -13.64
CA PRO A 3 -16.80 -1.73 -12.75
C PRO A 3 -16.82 -2.14 -11.26
N PRO A 4 -16.55 -1.22 -10.31
CA PRO A 4 -16.54 -1.53 -8.88
C PRO A 4 -17.81 -2.25 -8.39
N ASP A 5 -18.99 -1.82 -8.84
CA ASP A 5 -20.26 -2.40 -8.39
C ASP A 5 -20.43 -3.86 -8.85
N LYS A 6 -20.01 -4.17 -10.09
CA LYS A 6 -20.00 -5.55 -10.59
C LYS A 6 -19.03 -6.41 -9.81
N ARG A 7 -17.85 -5.88 -9.44
CA ARG A 7 -16.88 -6.59 -8.59
C ARG A 7 -17.48 -6.89 -7.22
N ARG A 8 -18.12 -5.90 -6.57
CA ARG A 8 -18.83 -6.08 -5.31
C ARG A 8 -19.90 -7.16 -5.41
N GLN A 9 -20.78 -7.11 -6.40
CA GLN A 9 -21.83 -8.12 -6.62
C GLN A 9 -21.25 -9.53 -6.73
N TRP A 10 -20.17 -9.69 -7.50
CA TRP A 10 -19.51 -10.99 -7.67
C TRP A 10 -18.86 -11.47 -6.38
N ARG A 11 -18.20 -10.59 -5.63
CA ARG A 11 -17.62 -10.93 -4.32
C ARG A 11 -18.68 -11.38 -3.32
N GLN A 12 -19.83 -10.71 -3.28
CA GLN A 12 -20.97 -11.12 -2.45
C GLN A 12 -21.50 -12.50 -2.88
N ARG A 13 -21.63 -12.75 -4.19
CA ARG A 13 -22.18 -14.00 -4.71
C ARG A 13 -21.24 -15.19 -4.55
N TYR A 14 -19.96 -14.99 -4.83
CA TYR A 14 -19.00 -16.08 -4.97
C TYR A 14 -18.04 -16.18 -3.79
N ALA A 15 -17.52 -15.07 -3.25
CA ALA A 15 -16.49 -15.11 -2.21
C ALA A 15 -17.06 -15.14 -0.78
N ARG A 16 -18.16 -14.42 -0.52
CA ARG A 16 -18.77 -14.35 0.82
C ARG A 16 -19.17 -15.73 1.37
N PRO A 17 -19.77 -16.67 0.60
CA PRO A 17 -20.10 -18.00 1.12
C PRO A 17 -18.87 -18.75 1.65
N TRP A 18 -17.79 -18.78 0.87
CA TRP A 18 -16.53 -19.42 1.27
C TRP A 18 -15.90 -18.77 2.50
N LEU A 19 -15.92 -17.45 2.59
CA LEU A 19 -15.39 -16.74 3.76
C LEU A 19 -16.22 -17.02 5.01
N ASN A 20 -17.54 -17.14 4.89
CA ASN A 20 -18.39 -17.52 6.01
C ASN A 20 -18.06 -18.94 6.48
N GLU A 21 -17.94 -19.89 5.55
CA GLU A 21 -17.57 -21.27 5.86
C GLU A 21 -16.19 -21.35 6.52
N PHE A 22 -15.21 -20.62 5.98
CA PHE A 22 -13.88 -20.52 6.55
C PHE A 22 -13.90 -19.93 7.96
N ARG A 23 -14.72 -18.91 8.22
CA ARG A 23 -14.88 -18.33 9.56
C ARG A 23 -15.44 -19.35 10.54
N SER A 24 -16.49 -20.06 10.14
CA SER A 24 -17.10 -21.11 10.97
C SER A 24 -16.08 -22.20 11.29
N TRP A 25 -15.33 -22.65 10.28
CA TRP A 25 -14.23 -23.61 10.47
C TRP A 25 -13.19 -23.08 11.47
N LEU A 26 -12.71 -21.84 11.32
CA LEU A 26 -11.76 -21.23 12.26
C LEU A 26 -12.28 -21.22 13.70
N GLN A 27 -13.56 -20.88 13.91
CA GLN A 27 -14.17 -20.86 15.25
C GLN A 27 -14.29 -22.25 15.85
N THR A 28 -14.68 -23.26 15.06
CA THR A 28 -14.73 -24.66 15.49
C THR A 28 -13.33 -25.18 15.83
N THR A 29 -12.35 -24.95 14.96
CA THR A 29 -10.96 -25.36 15.18
C THR A 29 -10.35 -24.63 16.38
N GLN A 30 -10.70 -23.36 16.61
CA GLN A 30 -10.29 -22.61 17.78
C GLN A 30 -10.68 -23.38 19.05
N ALA A 31 -11.95 -23.77 19.19
CA ALA A 31 -12.45 -24.48 20.37
C ALA A 31 -11.75 -25.82 20.63
N GLN A 32 -11.27 -26.48 19.58
CA GLN A 32 -10.60 -27.79 19.66
C GLN A 32 -9.08 -27.69 19.83
N THR A 33 -8.49 -26.50 19.71
CA THR A 33 -7.04 -26.30 19.79
C THR A 33 -6.61 -25.82 21.16
N ALA A 34 -5.55 -26.41 21.73
CA ALA A 34 -4.98 -25.99 23.00
C ALA A 34 -4.57 -24.49 22.99
N PRO A 35 -4.83 -23.73 24.08
CA PRO A 35 -4.61 -22.28 24.12
C PRO A 35 -3.20 -21.80 23.73
N ASN A 36 -2.17 -22.58 24.09
CA ASN A 36 -0.77 -22.20 23.88
C ASN A 36 -0.16 -22.74 22.58
N ALA A 37 -0.95 -23.43 21.74
CA ALA A 37 -0.46 -23.97 20.48
C ALA A 37 -0.24 -22.85 19.44
N GLY A 38 0.78 -23.00 18.58
CA GLY A 38 1.03 -22.06 17.48
C GLY A 38 -0.17 -21.89 16.55
N LEU A 39 -0.94 -22.96 16.31
CA LEU A 39 -2.18 -22.92 15.54
C LEU A 39 -3.24 -22.03 16.20
N ARG A 40 -3.42 -22.12 17.53
CA ARG A 40 -4.37 -21.27 18.27
C ARG A 40 -4.02 -19.80 18.07
N LYS A 41 -2.74 -19.44 18.21
CA LYS A 41 -2.26 -18.07 18.02
C LYS A 41 -2.56 -17.54 16.60
N ALA A 42 -2.40 -18.38 15.57
CA ALA A 42 -2.71 -18.01 14.19
C ALA A 42 -4.23 -17.81 13.96
N ILE A 43 -5.05 -18.69 14.53
CA ILE A 43 -6.51 -18.58 14.45
C ILE A 43 -6.99 -17.31 15.18
N ASP A 44 -6.53 -17.08 16.40
CA ASP A 44 -6.89 -15.90 17.20
C ASP A 44 -6.51 -14.60 16.48
N TYR A 45 -5.31 -14.57 15.88
CA TYR A 45 -4.86 -13.42 15.08
C TYR A 45 -5.77 -13.18 13.88
N THR A 46 -6.15 -14.24 13.16
CA THR A 46 -7.01 -14.17 11.98
C THR A 46 -8.41 -13.68 12.36
N LEU A 47 -9.03 -14.27 13.38
CA LEU A 47 -10.37 -13.91 13.85
C LEU A 47 -10.41 -12.47 14.39
N LYS A 48 -9.37 -12.04 15.12
CA LYS A 48 -9.24 -10.65 15.60
C LYS A 48 -9.22 -9.64 14.45
N ARG A 49 -8.67 -10.02 13.29
CA ARG A 49 -8.57 -9.16 12.09
C ARG A 49 -9.68 -9.40 11.07
N TRP A 50 -10.66 -10.23 11.38
CA TRP A 50 -11.71 -10.63 10.45
C TRP A 50 -12.39 -9.45 9.73
N PRO A 51 -12.79 -8.34 10.40
CA PRO A 51 -13.42 -7.21 9.72
C PRO A 51 -12.55 -6.59 8.62
N ALA A 52 -11.23 -6.50 8.83
CA ALA A 52 -10.29 -6.00 7.84
C ALA A 52 -10.09 -7.00 6.68
N LEU A 53 -10.12 -8.30 6.96
CA LEU A 53 -9.94 -9.37 5.98
C LEU A 53 -11.10 -9.42 4.96
N VAL A 54 -12.32 -9.11 5.41
CA VAL A 54 -13.53 -9.22 4.58
C VAL A 54 -14.02 -7.88 4.01
N CYS A 55 -13.37 -6.75 4.33
CA CYS A 55 -13.83 -5.42 3.91
C CYS A 55 -13.92 -5.27 2.38
N TYR A 56 -13.04 -5.96 1.64
CA TYR A 56 -13.03 -5.93 0.18
C TYR A 56 -14.30 -6.52 -0.45
N LEU A 57 -15.08 -7.32 0.29
CA LEU A 57 -16.36 -7.85 -0.18
C LEU A 57 -17.37 -6.73 -0.40
N ASP A 58 -17.30 -5.69 0.42
CA ASP A 58 -18.32 -4.65 0.51
C ASP A 58 -17.95 -3.43 -0.34
N ASP A 59 -16.67 -3.21 -0.64
CA ASP A 59 -16.18 -2.18 -1.57
C ASP A 59 -15.40 -2.78 -2.75
N GLY A 60 -15.96 -2.64 -3.96
CA GLY A 60 -15.34 -3.08 -5.20
C GLY A 60 -14.04 -2.36 -5.56
N ARG A 61 -13.73 -1.21 -4.94
CA ARG A 61 -12.50 -0.43 -5.14
C ARG A 61 -11.34 -0.99 -4.32
N VAL A 62 -11.64 -1.64 -3.21
CA VAL A 62 -10.64 -2.24 -2.33
C VAL A 62 -10.09 -3.54 -2.96
N PRO A 63 -8.77 -3.68 -3.13
CA PRO A 63 -8.15 -4.93 -3.57
C PRO A 63 -8.27 -6.01 -2.50
N ILE A 64 -8.19 -7.28 -2.91
CA ILE A 64 -8.26 -8.43 -1.97
C ILE A 64 -7.00 -8.56 -1.13
N ASP A 65 -5.87 -8.09 -1.65
CA ASP A 65 -4.56 -8.16 -1.03
C ASP A 65 -3.92 -6.76 -0.97
N ASN A 66 -2.90 -6.66 -0.13
CA ASN A 66 -2.07 -5.48 0.05
C ASN A 66 -0.78 -5.55 -0.80
N ASN A 67 -0.68 -6.45 -1.80
CA ASN A 67 0.56 -6.69 -2.55
C ASN A 67 1.14 -5.42 -3.15
N ARG A 68 0.27 -4.50 -3.61
CA ARG A 68 0.68 -3.18 -4.13
C ARG A 68 1.42 -2.36 -3.08
N ALA A 69 0.88 -2.30 -1.86
CA ALA A 69 1.50 -1.58 -0.75
C ALA A 69 2.80 -2.26 -0.30
N GLU A 70 2.81 -3.59 -0.21
CA GLU A 70 4.02 -4.35 0.14
C GLU A 70 5.13 -4.17 -0.89
N ASN A 71 4.79 -4.21 -2.18
CA ASN A 71 5.73 -3.96 -3.27
C ASN A 71 6.32 -2.54 -3.21
N ALA A 72 5.51 -1.52 -2.91
CA ALA A 72 5.98 -0.14 -2.74
C ALA A 72 6.96 -0.02 -1.56
N VAL A 73 6.69 -0.69 -0.45
CA VAL A 73 7.57 -0.69 0.73
C VAL A 73 8.83 -1.54 0.52
N ARG A 74 8.80 -2.53 -0.37
CA ARG A 74 9.95 -3.43 -0.63
C ARG A 74 11.19 -2.64 -1.07
N GLY A 75 11.04 -1.61 -1.92
CA GLY A 75 12.15 -0.75 -2.32
C GLY A 75 12.84 -0.08 -1.13
N VAL A 76 12.06 0.42 -0.16
CA VAL A 76 12.57 0.98 1.09
C VAL A 76 13.28 -0.10 1.92
N ALA A 77 12.67 -1.28 2.06
CA ALA A 77 13.23 -2.38 2.85
C ALA A 77 14.57 -2.88 2.29
N VAL A 78 14.71 -2.98 0.96
CA VAL A 78 15.97 -3.32 0.29
C VAL A 78 16.97 -2.18 0.44
N GLY A 79 16.53 -0.94 0.23
CA GLY A 79 17.34 0.27 0.36
C GLY A 79 17.90 0.49 1.77
N ARG A 80 17.25 0.00 2.83
CA ARG A 80 17.78 0.06 4.21
C ARG A 80 19.14 -0.59 4.37
N LYS A 81 19.43 -1.68 3.64
CA LYS A 81 20.76 -2.32 3.65
C LYS A 81 21.83 -1.50 2.93
N ASN A 82 21.41 -0.64 1.99
CA ASN A 82 22.31 0.21 1.17
C ASN A 82 22.39 1.65 1.71
N GLY A 83 21.50 2.03 2.64
CA GLY A 83 21.42 3.34 3.27
C GLY A 83 22.40 3.51 4.42
N LEU A 84 23.69 3.22 4.20
CA LEU A 84 24.78 3.33 5.18
C LEU A 84 24.94 4.76 5.76
N PHE A 85 24.29 5.76 5.16
CA PHE A 85 24.37 7.18 5.54
C PHE A 85 23.10 7.73 6.19
N ALA A 86 22.04 6.92 6.35
CA ALA A 86 20.87 7.30 7.14
C ALA A 86 21.15 7.06 8.65
N GLY A 87 22.24 7.64 9.16
CA GLY A 87 22.71 7.44 10.54
C GLY A 87 21.91 8.22 11.60
N SER A 88 20.92 9.03 11.21
CA SER A 88 20.12 9.84 12.12
C SER A 88 18.65 9.88 11.71
N LEU A 89 17.75 10.08 12.70
CA LEU A 89 16.31 10.22 12.46
C LEU A 89 15.97 11.31 11.43
N PRO A 90 16.58 12.52 11.47
CA PRO A 90 16.34 13.54 10.45
C PRO A 90 16.74 13.11 9.03
N ALA A 91 17.86 12.38 8.88
CA ALA A 91 18.28 11.86 7.59
C ALA A 91 17.31 10.81 7.04
N GLY A 92 16.76 9.96 7.93
CA GLY A 92 15.70 9.01 7.59
C GLY A 92 14.41 9.69 7.13
N GLN A 93 13.98 10.76 7.82
CA GLN A 93 12.80 11.54 7.46
C GLN A 93 12.95 12.18 6.07
N ARG A 94 14.10 12.80 5.77
CA ARG A 94 14.37 13.39 4.44
C ARG A 94 14.36 12.33 3.34
N SER A 95 14.97 11.18 3.59
CA SER A 95 14.95 10.04 2.66
C SER A 95 13.52 9.57 2.38
N ALA A 96 12.69 9.46 3.42
CA ALA A 96 11.29 9.08 3.28
C ALA A 96 10.47 10.09 2.46
N MET A 97 10.71 11.40 2.63
CA MET A 97 10.06 12.44 1.84
C MET A 97 10.40 12.30 0.34
N ILE A 98 11.69 12.14 0.01
CA ILE A 98 12.14 11.98 -1.38
C ILE A 98 11.54 10.71 -1.99
N MET A 99 11.60 9.58 -1.29
CA MET A 99 10.99 8.33 -1.77
C MET A 99 9.49 8.47 -2.00
N SER A 100 8.78 9.17 -1.12
CA SER A 100 7.34 9.41 -1.28
C SER A 100 7.03 10.23 -2.54
N LEU A 101 7.85 11.23 -2.86
CA LEU A 101 7.69 12.02 -4.07
C LEU A 101 7.97 11.19 -5.34
N LEU A 102 9.01 10.38 -5.34
CA LEU A 102 9.35 9.50 -6.48
C LEU A 102 8.25 8.46 -6.75
N GLU A 103 7.67 7.87 -5.70
CA GLU A 103 6.55 6.94 -5.84
C GLU A 103 5.26 7.66 -6.27
N THR A 104 5.07 8.92 -5.86
CA THR A 104 3.95 9.74 -6.35
C THR A 104 4.10 10.02 -7.85
N ALA A 105 5.31 10.34 -8.32
CA ALA A 105 5.60 10.49 -9.75
C ALA A 105 5.27 9.22 -10.54
N ARG A 106 5.77 8.07 -10.07
CA ARG A 106 5.46 6.77 -10.68
C ARG A 106 3.96 6.48 -10.69
N ALA A 107 3.25 6.76 -9.59
CA ALA A 107 1.82 6.52 -9.46
C ALA A 107 0.97 7.38 -10.41
N ASN A 108 1.46 8.59 -10.74
CA ASN A 108 0.81 9.52 -11.68
C ASN A 108 1.31 9.37 -13.13
N GLY A 109 2.09 8.33 -13.43
CA GLY A 109 2.54 8.01 -14.79
C GLY A 109 3.80 8.73 -15.25
N HIS A 110 4.45 9.49 -14.36
CA HIS A 110 5.71 10.15 -14.65
C HIS A 110 6.90 9.20 -14.46
N GLU A 111 7.88 9.29 -15.35
CA GLU A 111 9.16 8.65 -15.14
C GLU A 111 9.92 9.40 -14.03
N PRO A 112 10.26 8.75 -12.89
CA PRO A 112 10.77 9.46 -11.72
C PRO A 112 12.08 10.23 -11.93
N TRP A 113 12.98 9.74 -12.80
CA TRP A 113 14.24 10.42 -13.08
C TRP A 113 14.03 11.69 -13.92
N VAL A 114 13.18 11.64 -14.96
CA VAL A 114 12.78 12.79 -15.78
C VAL A 114 12.15 13.87 -14.90
N TRP A 115 11.18 13.48 -14.06
CA TRP A 115 10.53 14.40 -13.13
C TRP A 115 11.55 15.06 -12.18
N LEU A 116 12.38 14.25 -11.51
CA LEU A 116 13.33 14.77 -10.53
C LEU A 116 14.38 15.70 -11.17
N ARG A 117 14.91 15.33 -12.34
CA ARG A 117 15.88 16.14 -13.09
C ARG A 117 15.28 17.48 -13.48
N ASP A 118 14.09 17.46 -14.05
CA ASP A 118 13.40 18.66 -14.50
C ASP A 118 13.10 19.61 -13.33
N VAL A 119 12.55 19.08 -12.23
CA VAL A 119 12.30 19.85 -11.00
C VAL A 119 13.58 20.47 -10.46
N LEU A 120 14.67 19.70 -10.32
CA LEU A 120 15.93 20.21 -9.79
C LEU A 120 16.57 21.27 -10.69
N SER A 121 16.33 21.23 -12.01
CA SER A 121 16.81 22.25 -12.94
C SER A 121 16.03 23.57 -12.83
N ARG A 122 14.71 23.50 -12.57
CA ARG A 122 13.82 24.66 -12.43
C ARG A 122 13.92 25.32 -11.06
N LEU A 123 14.05 24.52 -10.00
CA LEU A 123 13.96 24.93 -8.60
C LEU A 123 14.79 26.19 -8.23
N PRO A 124 16.04 26.37 -8.70
CA PRO A 124 16.85 27.53 -8.31
C PRO A 124 16.28 28.90 -8.72
N SER A 125 15.46 28.93 -9.77
CA SER A 125 14.86 30.15 -10.31
C SER A 125 13.33 30.18 -10.19
N TRP A 126 12.72 29.12 -9.65
CA TRP A 126 11.27 29.00 -9.58
C TRP A 126 10.70 29.81 -8.42
N PRO A 127 9.60 30.56 -8.62
CA PRO A 127 8.94 31.27 -7.52
C PRO A 127 8.39 30.31 -6.46
N ASN A 128 8.67 30.59 -5.18
CA ASN A 128 8.16 29.79 -4.05
C ASN A 128 6.62 29.66 -4.05
N SER A 129 5.92 30.69 -4.53
CA SER A 129 4.45 30.69 -4.64
C SER A 129 3.90 29.71 -5.69
N ARG A 130 4.75 29.16 -6.55
CA ARG A 130 4.40 28.27 -7.68
C ARG A 130 5.00 26.87 -7.55
N LEU A 131 5.45 26.47 -6.36
CA LEU A 131 6.05 25.15 -6.14
C LEU A 131 5.10 23.98 -6.41
N ASN A 132 3.79 24.20 -6.30
CA ASN A 132 2.76 23.21 -6.64
C ASN A 132 2.81 22.77 -8.11
N GLU A 133 3.32 23.61 -9.01
CA GLU A 133 3.51 23.28 -10.44
C GLU A 133 4.67 22.31 -10.67
N LEU A 134 5.58 22.18 -9.69
CA LEU A 134 6.70 21.23 -9.73
C LEU A 134 6.36 19.88 -9.08
N LEU A 135 5.22 19.79 -8.39
CA LEU A 135 4.77 18.54 -7.80
C LEU A 135 4.34 17.56 -8.89
N PRO A 136 4.53 16.24 -8.70
CA PRO A 136 4.32 15.24 -9.73
C PRO A 136 2.84 14.90 -9.96
N TRP A 137 2.00 15.90 -10.23
CA TRP A 137 0.57 15.72 -10.53
C TRP A 137 0.34 15.24 -11.97
N PRO A 138 -0.75 14.50 -12.24
CA PRO A 138 -1.01 13.96 -13.58
C PRO A 138 -1.02 15.02 -14.69
N ASP A 139 -1.51 16.22 -14.37
CA ASP A 139 -1.67 17.31 -15.34
C ASP A 139 -0.40 18.15 -15.52
N ASN A 140 0.62 17.96 -14.68
CA ASN A 140 1.86 18.73 -14.75
C ASN A 140 2.84 18.09 -15.76
N PRO A 141 3.33 18.83 -16.78
CA PRO A 141 4.28 18.30 -17.75
C PRO A 141 5.73 18.39 -17.26
N PHE A 142 6.48 17.31 -17.46
CA PHE A 142 7.92 17.23 -17.17
C PHE A 142 8.70 16.77 -18.41
N SER A 143 9.94 17.21 -18.57
CA SER A 143 10.75 17.01 -19.79
C SER A 143 12.15 16.55 -19.52
#